data_AF-A0A2V9VBN3-F1
#
_entry.id   AF-A0A2V9VBN3-F1
#
_cell.length_a   1.000
_cell.length_b   1.000
_cell.length_c   1.000
_cell.angle_alpha   90.00
_cell.angle_beta   90.00
_cell.angle_gamma   90.00
#
_symmetry.space_group_name_H-M   'P 1'
#
loop_
_entity.id
_entity.type
_entity.pdbx_description
1 polymer ?
#
loop_
_entity_poly.entity_id
_entity_poly.type
_entity_poly.pdbx_seq_one_letter_code
_entity_poly.pdbx_strand_id
1 'polypeptide(L)'
;LINRAERLGLSELYQLRGRVGRSDRRAYAYLLLPSEIDLTAIARRRLAALKEFSDLGAGFKIAALDLELRGAGNMLGGEQSGHIEAIGFELYTQMLDRAVRELKGEMPEEEVATQLNLGLNIRIPADYIPEENQRLRMYKRVAGVERDSQLHDVRAELIDRYGEPPAAVRNLLDYAELKLVAVRMGVGAIERKREQVSIKFRQTATVDPERLARFVASQRGTQFSPDGTLKFLQKATAAEDVLSNLKHLLEELAGTPSAAA
;
A
#
# COMPACT_ATOMS: atom_id res chain seq x y z
N LEU A 1 19.39 33.37 -0.93
CA LEU A 1 20.43 33.05 0.08
C LEU A 1 19.71 32.81 1.40
N ILE A 2 20.04 31.73 2.12
CA ILE A 2 19.44 31.36 3.41
C ILE A 2 20.58 31.18 4.40
N ASN A 3 20.69 32.08 5.38
CA ASN A 3 21.71 32.01 6.43
C ASN A 3 21.25 31.09 7.57
N ARG A 4 22.21 30.40 8.20
CA ARG A 4 21.98 29.50 9.34
C ARG A 4 20.91 28.43 9.04
N ALA A 5 21.05 27.77 7.90
CA ALA A 5 20.07 26.79 7.42
C ALA A 5 19.90 25.57 8.36
N GLU A 6 20.87 25.31 9.24
CA GLU A 6 20.80 24.27 10.28
C GLU A 6 19.70 24.53 11.32
N ARG A 7 19.21 25.77 11.46
CA ARG A 7 18.17 26.12 12.43
C ARG A 7 16.74 26.00 11.92
N LEU A 8 16.54 25.90 10.61
CA LEU A 8 15.22 25.95 9.97
C LEU A 8 14.69 24.55 9.65
N GLY A 9 13.43 24.25 9.98
CA GLY A 9 12.79 22.96 9.67
C GLY A 9 12.80 22.59 8.18
N LEU A 10 12.58 21.31 7.86
CA LEU A 10 12.73 20.83 6.48
C LEU A 10 11.67 21.46 5.58
N SER A 11 10.45 21.54 6.09
CA SER A 11 9.31 22.19 5.45
C SER A 11 9.54 23.69 5.22
N GLU A 12 10.14 24.40 6.18
CA GLU A 12 10.47 25.82 6.05
C GLU A 12 11.53 26.06 4.96
N LEU A 13 12.60 25.26 4.96
CA LEU A 13 13.65 25.35 3.94
C LEU A 13 13.10 25.05 2.54
N TYR A 14 12.20 24.08 2.42
CA TYR A 14 11.54 23.74 1.16
C TYR A 14 10.63 24.86 0.66
N GLN A 15 9.83 25.47 1.54
CA GLN A 15 8.99 26.62 1.18
C GLN A 15 9.82 27.83 0.74
N LEU A 16 10.92 28.13 1.43
CA LEU A 16 11.83 29.22 1.05
C LEU A 16 12.49 28.97 -0.30
N ARG A 17 12.87 27.72 -0.60
CA ARG A 17 13.38 27.31 -1.92
C ARG A 17 12.33 27.50 -3.01
N GLY A 18 11.08 27.10 -2.77
CA GLY A 18 9.98 27.17 -3.75
C GLY A 18 9.49 28.60 -4.09
N ARG A 19 10.01 29.61 -3.39
CA ARG A 19 9.72 31.04 -3.66
C ARG A 19 10.63 31.65 -4.72
N VAL A 20 11.68 30.95 -5.17
CA VAL A 20 12.60 31.39 -6.23
C VAL A 20 12.55 30.45 -7.44
N GLY A 21 12.89 30.94 -8.64
CA GLY A 21 12.95 30.10 -9.86
C GLY A 21 11.61 29.86 -10.56
N ARG A 22 10.70 30.84 -10.53
CA ARG A 22 9.40 30.80 -11.21
C ARG A 22 9.42 31.35 -12.65
N SER A 23 10.59 31.69 -13.18
CA SER A 23 10.78 32.16 -14.56
C SER A 23 11.59 31.14 -15.37
N ASP A 24 11.75 31.42 -16.66
CA ASP A 24 12.62 30.71 -17.60
C ASP A 24 14.12 30.81 -17.28
N ARG A 25 14.49 31.67 -16.32
CA ARG A 25 15.88 31.84 -15.85
C ARG A 25 16.16 30.95 -14.64
N ARG A 26 17.30 30.24 -14.69
CA ARG A 26 17.79 29.44 -13.56
C ARG A 26 17.96 30.32 -12.33
N ALA A 27 17.34 29.89 -11.22
CA ALA A 27 17.53 30.49 -9.90
C ALA A 27 18.33 29.54 -9.00
N TYR A 28 19.08 30.12 -8.07
CA TYR A 28 19.92 29.38 -7.14
C TYR A 28 19.52 29.68 -5.70
N ALA A 29 19.38 28.63 -4.89
CA ALA A 29 19.15 28.73 -3.46
C ALA A 29 20.40 28.23 -2.71
N TYR A 30 21.17 29.17 -2.15
CA TYR A 30 22.34 28.86 -1.35
C TYR A 30 21.96 28.75 0.14
N LEU A 31 22.28 27.60 0.74
CA LEU A 31 22.07 27.28 2.15
C LEU A 31 23.41 27.43 2.87
N LEU A 32 23.54 28.46 3.71
CA LEU A 32 24.78 28.79 4.37
C LEU A 32 24.79 28.24 5.81
N LEU A 33 25.88 27.57 6.15
CA LEU A 33 26.13 26.96 7.45
C LEU A 33 27.30 27.66 8.12
N PRO A 34 27.29 27.87 9.45
CA PRO A 34 28.45 28.40 10.16
C PRO A 34 29.62 27.41 10.13
N SER A 35 30.84 27.90 9.91
CA SER A 35 32.05 27.11 9.73
C SER A 35 32.53 26.36 10.99
N GLU A 36 32.03 26.72 12.17
CA GLU A 36 32.50 26.25 13.48
C GLU A 36 31.52 25.29 14.17
N ILE A 37 30.51 24.76 13.47
CA ILE A 37 29.44 23.95 14.10
C ILE A 37 29.42 22.54 13.51
N ASP A 38 29.48 21.54 14.39
CA ASP A 38 29.15 20.16 14.05
C ASP A 38 27.64 20.00 13.88
N LEU A 39 27.21 19.70 12.65
CA LEU A 39 25.81 19.40 12.37
C LEU A 39 25.35 18.15 13.13
N THR A 40 24.23 18.26 13.84
CA THR A 40 23.54 17.09 14.39
C THR A 40 23.15 16.12 13.27
N ALA A 41 23.09 14.82 13.58
CA ALA A 41 22.73 13.79 12.59
C ALA A 41 21.38 14.09 11.90
N ILE A 42 20.42 14.64 12.65
CA ILE A 42 19.11 15.08 12.14
C ILE A 42 19.26 16.26 11.18
N ALA A 43 20.01 17.30 11.55
CA ALA A 43 20.23 18.47 10.68
C ALA A 43 20.98 18.08 9.40
N ARG A 44 21.93 17.15 9.47
CA ARG A 44 22.66 16.62 8.31
C ARG A 44 21.73 15.85 7.37
N ARG A 45 20.92 14.91 7.90
CA ARG A 45 19.93 14.16 7.11
C ARG A 45 18.92 15.11 6.43
N ARG A 46 18.48 16.14 7.15
CA ARG A 46 17.55 17.16 6.64
C ARG A 46 18.12 17.93 5.46
N LEU A 47 19.33 18.46 5.59
CA LEU A 47 19.99 19.24 4.53
C LEU A 47 20.32 18.38 3.32
N ALA A 48 20.70 17.11 3.53
CA ALA A 48 20.92 16.15 2.45
C ALA A 48 19.63 15.85 1.68
N ALA A 49 18.52 15.59 2.38
CA ALA A 49 17.22 15.34 1.75
C ALA A 49 16.75 16.54 0.91
N LEU A 50 16.97 17.76 1.37
CA LEU A 50 16.61 18.96 0.62
C LEU A 50 17.40 19.13 -0.69
N LYS A 51 18.64 18.63 -0.73
CA LYS A 51 19.50 18.60 -1.92
C LYS A 51 19.05 17.51 -2.91
N GLU A 52 18.65 16.35 -2.40
CA GLU A 52 18.23 15.19 -3.19
C GLU A 52 16.83 15.41 -3.82
N PHE A 53 15.90 15.99 -3.07
CA PHE A 53 14.52 16.24 -3.50
C PHE A 53 14.36 17.63 -4.13
N SER A 54 15.09 17.88 -5.20
CA SER A 54 15.14 19.17 -5.90
C SER A 54 14.08 19.37 -6.99
N ASP A 55 13.43 18.30 -7.44
CA ASP A 55 12.44 18.32 -8.53
C ASP A 55 11.07 18.93 -8.13
N LEU A 56 10.37 19.46 -9.14
CA LEU A 56 9.00 19.97 -9.02
C LEU A 56 8.07 18.82 -8.57
N GLY A 57 7.32 19.00 -7.47
CA GLY A 57 6.43 17.98 -6.91
C GLY A 57 6.99 17.21 -5.70
N ALA A 58 8.21 17.52 -5.25
CA ALA A 58 8.82 16.84 -4.10
C ALA A 58 8.24 17.23 -2.72
N GLY A 59 7.26 18.12 -2.66
CA GLY A 59 6.69 18.65 -1.41
C GLY A 59 6.08 17.58 -0.51
N PHE A 60 5.47 16.54 -1.09
CA PHE A 60 4.91 15.42 -0.35
C PHE A 60 5.97 14.53 0.30
N LYS A 61 7.06 14.22 -0.42
CA LYS A 61 8.20 13.44 0.11
C LYS A 61 8.89 14.20 1.24
N ILE A 62 8.99 15.52 1.11
CA ILE A 62 9.55 16.40 2.11
C ILE A 62 8.66 16.49 3.36
N ALA A 63 7.34 16.56 3.21
CA ALA A 63 6.42 16.57 4.35
C ALA A 63 6.42 15.25 5.13
N ALA A 64 6.47 14.11 4.43
CA ALA A 64 6.56 12.79 5.05
C ALA A 64 7.86 12.62 5.85
N LEU A 65 8.99 13.06 5.28
CA LEU A 65 10.28 13.01 5.96
C LEU A 65 10.37 14.00 7.14
N ASP A 66 9.74 15.18 7.05
CA ASP A 66 9.66 16.14 8.16
C ASP A 66 8.86 15.55 9.35
N LEU A 67 7.82 14.77 9.07
CA LEU A 67 7.01 14.09 10.08
C LEU A 67 7.80 12.95 10.78
N GLU A 68 8.55 12.17 10.00
CA GLU A 68 9.44 11.11 10.50
C GLU A 68 10.55 11.71 11.40
N LEU A 69 11.23 12.75 10.93
CA LEU A 69 12.33 13.41 11.64
C LEU A 69 11.90 14.13 12.92
N ARG A 70 10.62 14.56 13.02
CA ARG A 70 10.03 15.17 14.23
C ARG A 70 9.60 14.15 15.30
N GLY A 71 9.79 12.85 15.06
CA GLY A 71 9.53 11.82 16.06
C GLY A 71 8.09 11.33 16.14
N ALA A 72 7.22 11.68 15.17
CA ALA A 72 5.95 10.96 15.00
C ALA A 72 6.17 9.47 14.65
N GLY A 73 7.39 9.09 14.27
CA GLY A 73 7.85 7.71 14.16
C GLY A 73 7.90 6.94 15.49
N ASN A 74 7.78 7.59 16.65
CA ASN A 74 7.64 6.90 17.95
C ASN A 74 6.21 6.39 18.22
N MET A 75 5.24 6.64 17.34
CA MET A 75 3.96 5.90 17.31
C MET A 75 4.07 4.56 16.57
N LEU A 76 5.23 4.25 15.97
CA LEU A 76 5.47 3.05 15.16
C LEU A 76 6.53 2.10 15.77
N GLY A 77 6.95 2.29 17.03
CA GLY A 77 8.00 1.46 17.63
C GLY A 77 7.93 1.32 19.15
N GLY A 78 7.55 0.13 19.61
CA GLY A 78 7.56 -0.37 20.99
C GLY A 78 6.43 0.21 21.84
N GLU A 79 5.25 -0.39 21.98
CA GLU A 79 5.00 -1.63 22.74
C GLU A 79 3.66 -2.31 22.34
N GLN A 80 3.05 -1.93 21.21
CA GLN A 80 1.78 -2.52 20.74
C GLN A 80 1.78 -2.74 19.21
N SER A 81 2.72 -3.55 18.72
CA SER A 81 3.02 -3.70 17.28
C SER A 81 2.13 -4.68 16.49
N GLY A 82 0.97 -5.11 17.00
CA GLY A 82 0.20 -6.18 16.36
C GLY A 82 -0.81 -5.73 15.28
N HIS A 83 -1.40 -4.54 15.42
CA HIS A 83 -2.64 -4.20 14.69
C HIS A 83 -2.59 -2.86 13.93
N ILE A 84 -1.63 -1.98 14.24
CA ILE A 84 -1.59 -0.61 13.72
C ILE A 84 -0.78 -0.50 12.41
N GLU A 85 0.14 -1.42 12.14
CA GLU A 85 1.00 -1.38 10.94
C GLU A 85 0.23 -1.75 9.65
N ALA A 86 -0.79 -2.60 9.74
CA ALA A 86 -1.66 -2.96 8.62
C ALA A 86 -2.55 -1.78 8.15
N ILE A 87 -3.00 -0.95 9.10
CA ILE A 87 -3.82 0.24 8.82
C ILE A 87 -2.98 1.32 8.12
N GLY A 88 -1.68 1.41 8.43
CA GLY A 88 -0.76 2.37 7.80
C GLY A 88 -0.52 2.12 6.31
N PHE A 89 -0.44 0.85 5.88
CA PHE A 89 -0.24 0.49 4.48
C PHE A 89 -1.47 0.76 3.60
N GLU A 90 -2.67 0.44 4.10
CA GLU A 90 -3.91 0.68 3.37
C GLU A 90 -4.17 2.18 3.21
N LEU A 91 -3.95 2.96 4.27
CA LEU A 91 -4.05 4.42 4.23
C LEU A 91 -2.98 5.04 3.30
N TYR A 92 -1.74 4.56 3.35
CA TYR A 92 -0.67 5.01 2.44
C TYR A 92 -1.02 4.77 0.98
N THR A 93 -1.56 3.59 0.66
CA THR A 93 -1.95 3.20 -0.70
C THR A 93 -3.12 4.05 -1.20
N GLN A 94 -4.12 4.31 -0.35
CA GLN A 94 -5.25 5.18 -0.66
C GLN A 94 -4.79 6.64 -0.90
N MET A 95 -3.87 7.15 -0.10
CA MET A 95 -3.32 8.50 -0.29
C MET A 95 -2.50 8.62 -1.57
N LEU A 96 -1.75 7.58 -1.94
CA LEU A 96 -0.95 7.56 -3.17
C LEU A 96 -1.83 7.50 -4.42
N ASP A 97 -2.85 6.64 -4.42
CA ASP A 97 -3.79 6.48 -5.53
C ASP A 97 -4.56 7.78 -5.78
N ARG A 98 -5.05 8.41 -4.70
CA ARG A 98 -5.70 9.73 -4.77
C ARG A 98 -4.80 10.80 -5.39
N ALA A 99 -3.54 10.87 -4.97
CA ALA A 99 -2.59 11.87 -5.46
C ALA A 99 -2.23 11.67 -6.95
N VAL A 100 -2.15 10.43 -7.43
CA VAL A 100 -1.89 10.12 -8.84
C VAL A 100 -3.07 10.52 -9.73
N ARG A 101 -4.30 10.29 -9.27
CA ARG A 101 -5.54 10.65 -10.00
C ARG A 101 -5.74 12.17 -10.07
N GLU A 102 -5.48 12.88 -8.97
CA GLU A 102 -5.50 14.35 -8.94
C GLU A 102 -4.50 14.95 -9.94
N LEU A 103 -3.32 14.35 -10.10
CA LEU A 103 -2.30 14.78 -11.07
C LEU A 103 -2.67 14.49 -12.53
N LYS A 104 -3.52 13.48 -12.79
CA LYS A 104 -4.04 13.16 -14.13
C LYS A 104 -5.23 14.03 -14.55
N GLY A 105 -5.73 14.89 -13.67
CA GLY A 105 -6.90 15.74 -13.96
C GLY A 105 -8.23 14.96 -14.01
N GLU A 106 -8.23 13.73 -13.50
CA GLU A 106 -9.43 12.92 -13.36
C GLU A 106 -10.21 13.46 -12.15
N MET A 107 -11.44 13.96 -12.36
CA MET A 107 -12.35 14.19 -11.23
C MET A 107 -12.53 12.83 -10.53
N PRO A 108 -12.49 12.76 -9.19
CA PRO A 108 -12.73 11.51 -8.51
C PRO A 108 -14.20 11.14 -8.75
N GLU A 109 -14.46 10.31 -9.74
CA GLU A 109 -15.39 9.22 -9.48
C GLU A 109 -14.82 8.53 -8.25
N GLU A 110 -15.58 8.47 -7.17
CA GLU A 110 -15.31 7.53 -6.08
C GLU A 110 -15.34 6.12 -6.69
N GLU A 111 -14.27 5.72 -7.37
CA GLU A 111 -13.97 4.31 -7.51
C GLU A 111 -13.71 3.84 -6.09
N VAL A 112 -14.79 3.38 -5.46
CA VAL A 112 -14.76 2.72 -4.16
C VAL A 112 -13.67 1.66 -4.26
N ALA A 113 -12.49 1.90 -3.70
CA ALA A 113 -11.37 0.98 -3.85
C ALA A 113 -11.74 -0.34 -3.14
N THR A 114 -11.42 -1.49 -3.74
CA THR A 114 -11.58 -2.78 -3.04
C THR A 114 -10.61 -2.84 -1.87
N GLN A 115 -11.13 -2.98 -0.65
CA GLN A 115 -10.37 -3.05 0.59
C GLN A 115 -10.23 -4.49 1.09
N LEU A 116 -9.02 -4.91 1.48
CA LEU A 116 -8.76 -6.28 1.94
C LEU A 116 -8.07 -6.25 3.32
N ASN A 117 -8.82 -6.58 4.37
CA ASN A 117 -8.37 -6.59 5.75
C ASN A 117 -8.36 -8.03 6.30
N LEU A 118 -7.28 -8.77 6.00
CA LEU A 118 -7.22 -10.22 6.27
C LEU A 118 -6.41 -10.63 7.51
N GLY A 119 -5.67 -9.68 8.10
CA GLY A 119 -4.79 -9.94 9.26
C GLY A 119 -3.64 -10.91 8.96
N LEU A 120 -3.08 -10.85 7.75
CA LEU A 120 -2.03 -11.75 7.28
C LEU A 120 -0.66 -11.07 7.30
N ASN A 121 0.39 -11.84 7.53
CA ASN A 121 1.77 -11.36 7.38
C ASN A 121 2.18 -11.36 5.90
N ILE A 122 2.15 -10.19 5.29
CA ILE A 122 2.49 -9.92 3.89
C ILE A 122 3.71 -9.01 3.73
N ARG A 123 4.61 -9.03 4.73
CA ARG A 123 5.79 -8.16 4.77
C ARG A 123 6.92 -8.72 3.89
N ILE A 124 7.58 -7.84 3.14
CA ILE A 124 8.91 -8.08 2.56
C ILE A 124 9.96 -7.97 3.66
N PRO A 125 10.59 -9.07 4.08
CA PRO A 125 11.54 -9.04 5.18
C PRO A 125 12.91 -8.51 4.73
N ALA A 126 13.69 -8.01 5.69
CA ALA A 126 14.95 -7.28 5.41
C ALA A 126 16.11 -8.22 5.03
N ASP A 127 15.99 -9.50 5.38
CA ASP A 127 16.87 -10.57 4.92
C ASP A 127 16.69 -10.87 3.42
N TYR A 128 15.48 -10.70 2.89
CA TYR A 128 15.20 -10.91 1.46
C TYR A 128 15.54 -9.69 0.60
N ILE A 129 15.14 -8.48 1.05
CA ILE A 129 15.55 -7.23 0.41
C ILE A 129 16.13 -6.32 1.50
N PRO A 130 17.47 -6.22 1.62
CA PRO A 130 18.14 -5.41 2.65
C PRO A 130 17.84 -3.92 2.53
N GLU A 131 17.83 -3.42 1.30
CA GLU A 131 17.67 -2.00 1.03
C GLU A 131 16.22 -1.54 1.17
N GLU A 132 15.97 -0.62 2.09
CA GLU A 132 14.63 -0.12 2.39
C GLU A 132 13.96 0.55 1.19
N ASN A 133 14.71 1.37 0.46
CA ASN A 133 14.24 2.01 -0.77
C ASN A 133 13.81 0.98 -1.83
N GLN A 134 14.46 -0.19 -1.87
CA GLN A 134 14.07 -1.26 -2.80
C GLN A 134 12.80 -1.96 -2.34
N ARG A 135 12.66 -2.26 -1.03
CA ARG A 135 11.41 -2.78 -0.46
C ARG A 135 10.22 -1.87 -0.76
N LEU A 136 10.38 -0.56 -0.51
CA LEU A 136 9.33 0.43 -0.78
C LEU A 136 8.95 0.48 -2.26
N ARG A 137 9.92 0.36 -3.18
CA ARG A 137 9.62 0.26 -4.62
C ARG A 137 8.83 -1.00 -4.97
N MET A 138 9.18 -2.15 -4.37
CA MET A 138 8.45 -3.40 -4.60
C MET A 138 7.01 -3.32 -4.07
N TYR A 139 6.81 -2.80 -2.86
CA TYR A 139 5.46 -2.57 -2.32
C TYR A 139 4.61 -1.70 -3.24
N LYS A 140 5.16 -0.57 -3.73
CA LYS A 140 4.45 0.31 -4.67
C LYS A 140 4.06 -0.39 -5.96
N ARG A 141 4.96 -1.22 -6.49
CA ARG A 141 4.67 -1.97 -7.72
C ARG A 141 3.57 -3.00 -7.51
N VAL A 142 3.65 -3.78 -6.43
CA VAL A 142 2.60 -4.75 -6.06
C VAL A 142 1.24 -4.05 -5.87
N ALA A 143 1.22 -2.91 -5.18
CA ALA A 143 -0.02 -2.17 -4.91
C ALA A 143 -0.67 -1.57 -6.18
N GLY A 144 0.15 -1.24 -7.18
CA GLY A 144 -0.26 -0.69 -8.48
C GLY A 144 -0.45 -1.72 -9.58
N VAL A 145 -0.50 -3.01 -9.25
CA VAL A 145 -0.86 -4.06 -10.21
C VAL A 145 -2.35 -3.93 -10.53
N GLU A 146 -2.68 -3.87 -11.81
CA GLU A 146 -4.04 -3.84 -12.35
C GLU A 146 -4.36 -5.08 -13.21
N ARG A 147 -3.32 -5.83 -13.61
CA ARG A 147 -3.43 -7.00 -14.49
C ARG A 147 -2.56 -8.15 -14.01
N ASP A 148 -3.01 -9.38 -14.25
CA ASP A 148 -2.28 -10.60 -13.86
C ASP A 148 -0.87 -10.66 -14.47
N SER A 149 -0.69 -10.11 -15.68
CA SER A 149 0.62 -10.01 -16.34
C SER A 149 1.61 -9.14 -15.57
N GLN A 150 1.16 -8.01 -15.00
CA GLN A 150 2.02 -7.13 -14.21
C GLN A 150 2.45 -7.81 -12.90
N LEU A 151 1.57 -8.62 -12.30
CA LEU A 151 1.91 -9.40 -11.12
C LEU A 151 2.97 -10.45 -11.45
N HIS A 152 2.85 -11.10 -12.61
CA HIS A 152 3.84 -12.03 -13.12
C HIS A 152 5.20 -11.34 -13.32
N ASP A 153 5.24 -10.15 -13.93
CA ASP A 153 6.47 -9.38 -14.12
C ASP A 153 7.13 -9.01 -12.79
N VAL A 154 6.33 -8.59 -11.79
CA VAL A 154 6.83 -8.31 -10.44
C VAL A 154 7.41 -9.56 -9.79
N ARG A 155 6.74 -10.72 -9.91
CA ARG A 155 7.23 -12.00 -9.39
C ARG A 155 8.54 -12.41 -10.06
N ALA A 156 8.62 -12.32 -11.39
CA ALA A 156 9.81 -12.65 -12.15
C ALA A 156 11.00 -11.77 -11.75
N GLU A 157 10.79 -10.45 -11.59
CA GLU A 157 11.85 -9.56 -11.12
C GLU A 157 12.28 -9.86 -9.68
N LEU A 158 11.34 -10.21 -8.78
CA LEU A 158 11.69 -10.59 -7.42
C LEU A 158 12.61 -11.81 -7.39
N ILE A 159 12.33 -12.79 -8.26
CA ILE A 159 13.14 -14.02 -8.40
C ILE A 159 14.50 -13.70 -9.01
N ASP A 160 14.54 -12.96 -10.12
CA ASP A 160 15.77 -12.62 -10.84
C ASP A 160 16.74 -11.82 -9.97
N ARG A 161 16.23 -10.87 -9.17
CA ARG A 161 17.06 -9.94 -8.40
C ARG A 161 17.39 -10.41 -6.98
N TYR A 162 16.52 -11.19 -6.34
CA TYR A 162 16.64 -11.53 -4.92
C TYR A 162 16.51 -13.03 -4.61
N GLY A 163 16.27 -13.88 -5.63
CA GLY A 163 16.10 -15.32 -5.46
C GLY A 163 14.69 -15.72 -5.04
N GLU A 164 14.54 -16.90 -4.45
CA GLU A 164 13.21 -17.44 -4.13
C GLU A 164 12.46 -16.60 -3.07
N PRO A 165 11.23 -16.12 -3.36
CA PRO A 165 10.47 -15.31 -2.42
C PRO A 165 10.12 -16.10 -1.15
N PRO A 166 10.40 -15.58 0.05
CA PRO A 166 9.98 -16.22 1.31
C PRO A 166 8.45 -16.19 1.46
N ALA A 167 7.92 -16.98 2.39
CA ALA A 167 6.48 -17.17 2.56
C ALA A 167 5.69 -15.84 2.69
N ALA A 168 6.21 -14.86 3.44
CA ALA A 168 5.56 -13.56 3.59
C ALA A 168 5.49 -12.75 2.28
N VAL A 169 6.47 -12.91 1.38
CA VAL A 169 6.48 -12.26 0.06
C VAL A 169 5.57 -13.00 -0.91
N ARG A 170 5.49 -14.34 -0.84
CA ARG A 170 4.50 -15.11 -1.61
C ARG A 170 3.08 -14.71 -1.23
N ASN A 171 2.79 -14.63 0.07
CA ASN A 171 1.50 -14.15 0.58
C ASN A 171 1.18 -12.72 0.10
N LEU A 172 2.19 -11.85 -0.04
CA LEU A 172 2.00 -10.49 -0.58
C LEU A 172 1.56 -10.53 -2.06
N LEU A 173 2.16 -11.41 -2.86
CA LEU A 173 1.79 -11.59 -4.27
C LEU A 173 0.39 -12.21 -4.39
N ASP A 174 0.09 -13.24 -3.58
CA ASP A 174 -1.22 -13.91 -3.56
C ASP A 174 -2.32 -12.96 -3.07
N TYR A 175 -1.99 -12.07 -2.11
CA TYR A 175 -2.89 -11.00 -1.68
C TYR A 175 -3.20 -10.01 -2.80
N ALA A 176 -2.19 -9.64 -3.60
CA ALA A 176 -2.41 -8.78 -4.76
C ALA A 176 -3.23 -9.48 -5.85
N GLU A 177 -3.02 -10.78 -6.07
CA GLU A 177 -3.83 -11.58 -6.99
C GLU A 177 -5.30 -11.65 -6.53
N LEU A 178 -5.55 -11.92 -5.25
CA LEU A 178 -6.88 -11.91 -4.67
C LEU A 178 -7.55 -10.55 -4.85
N LYS A 179 -6.80 -9.45 -4.66
CA LYS A 179 -7.30 -8.09 -4.90
C LYS A 179 -7.74 -7.90 -6.36
N LEU A 180 -6.97 -8.39 -7.34
CA LEU A 180 -7.36 -8.31 -8.75
C LEU A 180 -8.67 -9.05 -9.02
N VAL A 181 -8.81 -10.28 -8.50
CA VAL A 181 -10.05 -11.06 -8.63
C VAL A 181 -11.22 -10.31 -7.99
N ALA A 182 -11.04 -9.79 -6.78
CA ALA A 182 -12.04 -9.04 -6.05
C ALA A 182 -12.47 -7.76 -6.80
N VAL A 183 -11.54 -7.03 -7.42
CA VAL A 183 -11.85 -5.87 -8.27
C VAL A 183 -12.67 -6.30 -9.49
N ARG A 184 -12.24 -7.33 -10.22
CA ARG A 184 -12.94 -7.85 -11.41
C ARG A 184 -14.38 -8.28 -11.10
N MET A 185 -14.60 -8.82 -9.90
CA MET A 185 -15.92 -9.27 -9.44
C MET A 185 -16.80 -8.17 -8.85
N GLY A 186 -16.30 -6.93 -8.72
CA GLY A 186 -17.04 -5.86 -8.07
C GLY A 186 -17.19 -6.06 -6.56
N VAL A 187 -16.22 -6.68 -5.89
CA VAL A 187 -16.14 -6.73 -4.43
C VAL A 187 -15.72 -5.35 -3.92
N GLY A 188 -16.42 -4.84 -2.90
CA GLY A 188 -16.09 -3.58 -2.22
C GLY A 188 -15.12 -3.78 -1.06
N ALA A 189 -15.32 -4.82 -0.25
CA ALA A 189 -14.44 -5.11 0.87
C ALA A 189 -14.39 -6.60 1.22
N ILE A 190 -13.25 -7.07 1.72
CA ILE A 190 -13.08 -8.38 2.34
C ILE A 190 -12.44 -8.16 3.71
N GLU A 191 -13.13 -8.52 4.77
CA GLU A 191 -12.59 -8.47 6.15
C GLU A 191 -12.54 -9.86 6.75
N ARG A 192 -11.48 -10.15 7.49
CA ARG A 192 -11.35 -11.36 8.30
C ARG A 192 -11.08 -10.99 9.75
N LYS A 193 -11.95 -11.45 10.65
CA LYS A 193 -11.80 -11.33 12.10
C LYS A 193 -11.78 -12.73 12.69
N ARG A 194 -10.60 -13.20 13.10
CA ARG A 194 -10.35 -14.58 13.57
C ARG A 194 -10.76 -15.60 12.49
N GLU A 195 -11.83 -16.36 12.74
CA GLU A 195 -12.37 -17.36 11.82
C GLU A 195 -13.53 -16.82 10.98
N GLN A 196 -14.04 -15.61 11.28
CA GLN A 196 -15.15 -15.05 10.52
C GLN A 196 -14.63 -14.19 9.37
N VAL A 197 -15.12 -14.46 8.16
CA VAL A 197 -14.88 -13.64 6.97
C VAL A 197 -16.16 -12.93 6.58
N SER A 198 -16.05 -11.67 6.18
CA SER A 198 -17.13 -10.90 5.56
C SER A 198 -16.69 -10.32 4.23
N ILE A 199 -17.44 -10.62 3.17
CA ILE A 199 -17.25 -10.09 1.82
C ILE A 199 -18.43 -9.16 1.53
N LYS A 200 -18.13 -7.90 1.24
CA LYS A 200 -19.14 -6.91 0.84
C LYS A 200 -19.08 -6.73 -0.67
N PHE A 201 -20.15 -7.11 -1.36
CA PHE A 201 -20.29 -6.94 -2.80
C PHE A 201 -20.84 -5.55 -3.13
N ARG A 202 -20.46 -5.01 -4.29
CA ARG A 202 -21.09 -3.81 -4.85
C ARG A 202 -22.38 -4.20 -5.59
N GLN A 203 -23.20 -3.20 -5.90
CA GLN A 203 -24.40 -3.42 -6.73
C GLN A 203 -24.05 -3.89 -8.15
N THR A 204 -22.86 -3.56 -8.64
CA THR A 204 -22.32 -3.98 -9.95
C THR A 204 -21.60 -5.32 -9.90
N ALA A 205 -21.62 -6.02 -8.77
CA ALA A 205 -20.86 -7.26 -8.60
C ALA A 205 -21.36 -8.36 -9.53
N THR A 206 -20.42 -9.07 -10.16
CA THR A 206 -20.70 -10.17 -11.08
C THR A 206 -20.73 -11.48 -10.29
N VAL A 207 -21.81 -11.68 -9.53
CA VAL A 207 -22.02 -12.86 -8.68
C VAL A 207 -23.21 -13.65 -9.22
N ASP A 208 -23.02 -14.95 -9.45
CA ASP A 208 -24.09 -15.88 -9.84
C ASP A 208 -25.03 -16.14 -8.64
N PRO A 209 -26.30 -15.73 -8.70
CA PRO A 209 -27.24 -15.89 -7.58
C PRO A 209 -27.48 -17.35 -7.18
N GLU A 210 -27.45 -18.29 -8.13
CA GLU A 210 -27.67 -19.71 -7.83
C GLU A 210 -26.47 -20.32 -7.11
N ARG A 211 -25.25 -19.92 -7.48
CA ARG A 211 -24.03 -20.37 -6.81
C ARG A 211 -23.91 -19.77 -5.42
N LEU A 212 -24.24 -18.48 -5.28
CA LEU A 212 -24.31 -17.83 -3.98
C LEU A 212 -25.32 -18.51 -3.05
N ALA A 213 -26.53 -18.80 -3.54
CA ALA A 213 -27.55 -19.51 -2.76
C ALA A 213 -27.08 -20.92 -2.36
N ARG A 214 -26.42 -21.65 -3.27
CA ARG A 214 -25.82 -22.96 -2.98
C ARG A 214 -24.74 -22.88 -1.90
N PHE A 215 -23.84 -21.91 -1.99
CA PHE A 215 -22.77 -21.70 -1.00
C PHE A 215 -23.33 -21.36 0.39
N VAL A 216 -24.35 -20.50 0.44
CA VAL A 216 -25.04 -20.16 1.70
C VAL A 216 -25.74 -21.38 2.30
N ALA A 217 -26.33 -22.24 1.47
CA ALA A 217 -27.00 -23.46 1.92
C ALA A 217 -26.02 -24.57 2.33
N SER A 218 -24.84 -24.66 1.72
CA SER A 218 -23.87 -25.74 1.97
C SER A 218 -23.11 -25.59 3.28
N GLN A 219 -23.02 -24.37 3.82
CA GLN A 219 -22.15 -24.09 4.96
C GLN A 219 -22.93 -23.53 6.16
N ARG A 220 -22.88 -24.25 7.29
CA ARG A 220 -23.51 -23.81 8.54
C ARG A 220 -22.86 -22.52 9.05
N GLY A 221 -23.69 -21.53 9.38
CA GLY A 221 -23.24 -20.23 9.87
C GLY A 221 -22.91 -19.23 8.77
N THR A 222 -23.11 -19.58 7.49
CA THR A 222 -23.04 -18.63 6.39
C THR A 222 -24.32 -17.82 6.28
N GLN A 223 -24.20 -16.50 6.16
CA GLN A 223 -25.31 -15.57 6.04
C GLN A 223 -25.04 -14.61 4.89
N PHE A 224 -26.05 -14.42 4.04
CA PHE A 224 -26.05 -13.33 3.06
C PHE A 224 -27.09 -12.28 3.49
N SER A 225 -26.62 -11.06 3.70
CA SER A 225 -27.44 -9.96 4.19
C SER A 225 -27.96 -9.09 3.03
N PRO A 226 -29.11 -8.39 3.20
CA PRO A 226 -29.70 -7.55 2.16
C PRO A 226 -28.82 -6.38 1.70
N ASP A 227 -27.80 -6.01 2.49
CA ASP A 227 -26.80 -5.01 2.18
C ASP A 227 -25.69 -5.50 1.22
N GLY A 228 -25.81 -6.73 0.71
CA GLY A 228 -24.83 -7.35 -0.17
C GLY A 228 -23.62 -7.92 0.57
N THR A 229 -23.72 -8.16 1.88
CA THR A 229 -22.63 -8.72 2.68
C THR A 229 -22.80 -10.23 2.87
N LEU A 230 -21.83 -11.02 2.38
CA LEU A 230 -21.68 -12.45 2.67
C LEU A 230 -20.77 -12.64 3.89
N LYS A 231 -21.26 -13.32 4.92
CA LYS A 231 -20.50 -13.68 6.12
C LYS A 231 -20.43 -15.19 6.25
N PHE A 232 -19.25 -15.74 6.52
CA PHE A 232 -19.07 -17.18 6.73
C PHE A 232 -17.90 -17.44 7.69
N LEU A 233 -17.80 -18.69 8.14
CA LEU A 233 -16.70 -19.15 8.98
C LEU A 233 -15.67 -19.90 8.13
N GLN A 234 -14.40 -19.54 8.31
CA GLN A 234 -13.26 -20.17 7.68
C GLN A 234 -12.27 -20.62 8.77
N LYS A 235 -12.03 -21.94 8.83
CA LYS A 235 -11.16 -22.56 9.84
C LYS A 235 -9.66 -22.40 9.53
N ALA A 236 -9.32 -22.06 8.29
CA ALA A 236 -7.94 -21.87 7.88
C ALA A 236 -7.30 -20.68 8.62
N THR A 237 -6.13 -20.93 9.20
CA THR A 237 -5.35 -19.91 9.92
C THR A 237 -4.10 -19.49 9.16
N ALA A 238 -3.51 -20.40 8.37
CA ALA A 238 -2.36 -20.11 7.53
C ALA A 238 -2.72 -19.14 6.40
N ALA A 239 -1.82 -18.21 6.10
CA ALA A 239 -2.06 -17.16 5.12
C ALA A 239 -2.31 -17.72 3.70
N GLU A 240 -1.52 -18.70 3.29
CA GLU A 240 -1.64 -19.38 2.00
C GLU A 240 -3.03 -20.04 1.83
N ASP A 241 -3.47 -20.78 2.85
CA ASP A 241 -4.80 -21.39 2.87
C ASP A 241 -5.92 -20.34 2.86
N VAL A 242 -5.75 -19.24 3.61
CA VAL A 242 -6.76 -18.17 3.64
C VAL A 242 -6.90 -17.53 2.26
N LEU A 243 -5.79 -17.15 1.64
CA LEU A 243 -5.77 -16.47 0.34
C LEU A 243 -6.30 -17.37 -0.78
N SER A 244 -5.85 -18.62 -0.85
CA SER A 244 -6.31 -19.60 -1.84
C SER A 244 -7.81 -19.89 -1.73
N ASN A 245 -8.32 -20.14 -0.52
CA ASN A 245 -9.75 -20.38 -0.30
C ASN A 245 -10.61 -19.17 -0.67
N LEU A 246 -10.17 -17.94 -0.35
CA LEU A 246 -10.90 -16.74 -0.73
C LEU A 246 -10.91 -16.54 -2.24
N LYS A 247 -9.79 -16.80 -2.90
CA LYS A 247 -9.70 -16.74 -4.36
C LYS A 247 -10.63 -17.76 -5.03
N HIS A 248 -10.57 -19.02 -4.60
CA HIS A 248 -11.44 -20.08 -5.11
C HIS A 248 -12.91 -19.78 -4.87
N LEU A 249 -13.27 -19.28 -3.69
CA LEU A 249 -14.65 -18.88 -3.39
C LEU A 249 -15.12 -17.78 -4.34
N LEU A 250 -14.30 -16.75 -4.56
CA LEU A 250 -14.63 -15.68 -5.49
C LEU A 250 -14.80 -16.22 -6.93
N GLU A 251 -13.86 -17.03 -7.43
CA GLU A 251 -13.97 -17.64 -8.76
C GLU A 251 -15.20 -18.54 -8.92
N GLU A 252 -15.51 -19.34 -7.90
CA GLU A 252 -16.71 -20.18 -7.85
C GLU A 252 -17.96 -19.33 -7.96
N LEU A 253 -18.05 -18.25 -7.18
CA LEU A 253 -19.18 -17.31 -7.20
C LEU A 253 -19.28 -16.51 -8.51
N ALA A 254 -18.16 -16.28 -9.21
CA ALA A 254 -18.11 -15.54 -10.48
C ALA A 254 -18.63 -16.32 -11.69
N GLY A 255 -18.84 -17.64 -11.57
CA GLY A 255 -19.21 -18.45 -12.72
C GLY A 255 -18.01 -19.05 -13.47
N THR A 256 -16.78 -18.60 -13.18
CA THR A 256 -15.58 -19.00 -13.93
C THR A 256 -15.20 -20.42 -13.51
N PRO A 257 -15.06 -21.39 -14.44
CA PRO A 257 -14.61 -22.72 -14.06
C PRO A 257 -13.20 -22.61 -13.48
N SER A 258 -13.05 -23.00 -12.22
CA SER A 258 -11.75 -23.17 -11.59
C SER A 258 -10.90 -24.08 -12.48
N ALA A 259 -9.81 -23.55 -13.02
CA ALA A 259 -8.81 -24.32 -13.75
C ALA A 259 -8.03 -25.15 -12.74
N ALA A 260 -8.64 -26.26 -12.29
CA ALA A 260 -7.99 -27.30 -11.52
C ALA A 260 -8.23 -28.64 -12.24
N ALA A 261 -7.23 -29.03 -13.04
CA ALA A 261 -6.97 -30.40 -13.47
C ALA A 261 -5.45 -30.58 -13.53
#